data_AF-A0A183PY50-F1
#
_entry.id   AF-A0A183PY50-F1
#
_cell.length_a   1.000
_cell.length_b   1.000
_cell.length_c   1.000
_cell.angle_alpha   90.00
_cell.angle_beta   90.00
_cell.angle_gamma   90.00
#
_symmetry.space_group_name_H-M   'P 1'
#
loop_
_entity.id
_entity.type
_entity.pdbx_description
1 polymer ?
#
loop_
_entity_poly.entity_id
_entity_poly.type
_entity_poly.pdbx_seq_one_letter_code
_entity_poly.pdbx_strand_id
1 'polypeptide(L)'
;MLAGGSGITPMLRIINYLLTDHHHHQNLQTFKIHLIHFNRCQMDQILISYFESLHNHFPNKFSITHVLSEPLCITDDDNNNHWLYGHITDELCRQCFDQEITDNFESQTICLICGPSGFNDAALK
;
A
#
# COMPACT_ATOMS: atom_id res chain seq x y z
N MET A 1 -1.11 -5.54 0.18
CA MET A 1 -0.95 -5.25 -1.26
C MET A 1 0.36 -4.52 -1.45
N LEU A 2 1.23 -4.98 -2.33
CA LEU A 2 2.55 -4.39 -2.63
C LEU A 2 2.54 -3.92 -4.09
N ALA A 3 2.68 -2.62 -4.30
CA ALA A 3 2.59 -2.01 -5.63
C ALA A 3 3.85 -1.22 -5.96
N GLY A 4 4.48 -1.50 -7.10
CA GLY A 4 5.59 -0.70 -7.64
C GLY A 4 5.13 0.16 -8.82
N GLY A 5 5.26 1.49 -8.72
CA GLY A 5 4.89 2.43 -9.78
C GLY A 5 3.44 2.23 -10.27
N SER A 6 3.26 1.96 -11.56
CA SER A 6 1.95 1.70 -12.18
C SER A 6 1.29 0.37 -11.75
N GLY A 7 1.99 -0.48 -11.01
CA GLY A 7 1.41 -1.71 -10.41
C GLY A 7 0.27 -1.43 -9.42
N ILE A 8 0.02 -0.18 -9.06
CA ILE A 8 -1.13 0.24 -8.26
C ILE A 8 -2.47 0.15 -9.02
N THR A 9 -2.47 0.20 -10.36
CA THR A 9 -3.70 0.16 -11.17
C THR A 9 -4.54 -1.11 -10.99
N PRO A 10 -3.98 -2.34 -11.00
CA PRO A 10 -4.77 -3.53 -10.67
C PRO A 10 -5.27 -3.52 -9.22
N MET A 11 -4.52 -2.93 -8.27
CA MET A 11 -4.95 -2.81 -6.87
C MET A 11 -6.18 -1.93 -6.73
N LEU A 12 -6.24 -0.81 -7.47
CA LEU A 12 -7.37 0.13 -7.45
C LEU A 12 -8.71 -0.55 -7.75
N ARG A 13 -8.75 -1.49 -8.71
CA ARG A 13 -9.98 -2.21 -9.04
C ARG A 13 -10.44 -3.11 -7.91
N ILE A 14 -9.50 -3.81 -7.27
CA ILE A 14 -9.79 -4.70 -6.14
C ILE A 14 -10.25 -3.89 -4.93
N ILE A 15 -9.58 -2.77 -4.65
CA ILE A 15 -9.93 -1.86 -3.54
C ILE A 15 -11.36 -1.33 -3.71
N ASN A 16 -11.72 -0.81 -4.89
CA ASN A 16 -13.08 -0.35 -5.15
C ASN A 16 -14.11 -1.47 -4.97
N TYR A 17 -13.84 -2.63 -5.57
CA TYR A 17 -14.73 -3.78 -5.44
C TYR A 17 -14.98 -4.13 -3.96
N LEU A 18 -13.92 -4.20 -3.15
CA LEU A 18 -14.01 -4.58 -1.74
C LEU A 18 -14.64 -3.50 -0.84
N LEU A 19 -14.37 -2.21 -1.10
CA LEU A 19 -14.75 -1.12 -0.20
C LEU A 19 -16.02 -0.37 -0.62
N THR A 20 -16.29 -0.21 -1.93
CA THR A 20 -17.37 0.66 -2.44
C THR A 20 -18.55 -0.11 -3.00
N ASP A 21 -18.33 -1.28 -3.61
CA ASP A 21 -19.38 -1.98 -4.36
C ASP A 21 -20.19 -2.99 -3.52
N HIS A 22 -19.89 -3.13 -2.22
CA HIS A 22 -20.42 -4.23 -1.41
C HIS A 22 -21.11 -3.81 -0.11
N HIS A 23 -22.30 -3.23 -0.25
CA HIS A 23 -23.27 -3.15 0.87
C HIS A 23 -23.97 -4.49 1.17
N HIS A 24 -23.89 -5.50 0.28
CA HIS A 24 -24.72 -6.71 0.35
C HIS A 24 -23.97 -8.03 0.61
N HIS A 25 -22.63 -8.05 0.59
CA HIS A 25 -21.84 -9.27 0.84
C HIS A 25 -21.25 -9.27 2.26
N GLN A 26 -21.95 -9.90 3.20
CA GLN A 26 -21.60 -9.96 4.62
C GLN A 26 -20.14 -10.43 4.88
N ASN A 27 -19.64 -11.40 4.11
CA ASN A 27 -18.29 -11.94 4.27
C ASN A 27 -17.17 -10.99 3.81
N LEU A 28 -17.47 -9.97 2.99
CA LEU A 28 -16.47 -9.03 2.50
C LEU A 28 -16.24 -7.86 3.46
N GLN A 29 -17.08 -7.72 4.49
CA GLN A 29 -16.95 -6.63 5.46
C GLN A 29 -15.78 -6.81 6.44
N THR A 30 -15.19 -8.00 6.53
CA THR A 30 -14.12 -8.30 7.49
C THR A 30 -12.71 -8.05 6.94
N PHE A 31 -12.56 -7.80 5.64
CA PHE A 31 -11.25 -7.57 5.05
C PHE A 31 -10.70 -6.19 5.44
N LYS A 32 -9.43 -6.20 5.87
CA LYS A 32 -8.57 -5.02 5.97
C LYS A 32 -7.61 -5.03 4.79
N ILE A 33 -7.41 -3.87 4.19
CA ILE A 33 -6.52 -3.66 3.05
C ILE A 33 -5.39 -2.75 3.49
N HIS A 34 -4.18 -3.27 3.41
CA HIS A 34 -2.95 -2.51 3.64
C HIS A 34 -2.20 -2.43 2.30
N LEU A 35 -2.08 -1.22 1.75
CA LEU A 35 -1.39 -0.97 0.50
C LEU A 35 -0.04 -0.28 0.76
N ILE A 36 1.05 -0.89 0.30
CA ILE A 36 2.36 -0.25 0.27
C ILE A 36 2.66 0.11 -1.19
N HIS A 37 2.82 1.40 -1.46
CA HIS A 37 3.07 1.92 -2.80
C HIS A 37 4.50 2.47 -2.91
N PHE A 38 5.32 1.73 -3.65
CA PHE A 38 6.71 2.04 -3.90
C PHE A 38 6.82 2.87 -5.18
N ASN A 39 7.39 4.07 -5.06
CA ASN A 39 7.73 4.94 -6.17
C ASN A 39 9.19 5.36 -6.07
N ARG A 40 9.70 5.96 -7.14
CA ARG A 40 11.05 6.52 -7.10
C ARG A 40 11.06 7.84 -6.30
N CYS A 41 10.19 8.78 -6.68
CA CYS A 41 10.03 10.05 -5.98
C CYS A 41 8.55 10.40 -5.68
N GLN A 42 8.33 11.47 -4.92
CA GLN A 42 6.99 11.96 -4.58
C GLN A 42 6.19 12.36 -5.83
N MET A 43 6.83 12.98 -6.82
CA MET A 43 6.18 13.39 -8.07
C MET A 43 5.70 12.21 -8.94
N ASP A 44 6.25 11.02 -8.72
CA ASP A 44 5.85 9.80 -9.43
C ASP A 44 4.61 9.15 -8.78
N GLN A 45 4.18 9.60 -7.60
CA GLN A 45 2.95 9.12 -6.96
C GLN A 45 1.72 9.52 -7.76
N ILE A 46 0.76 8.61 -7.84
CA ILE A 46 -0.50 8.84 -8.54
C ILE A 46 -1.67 8.64 -7.61
N LEU A 47 -2.75 9.38 -7.86
CA LEU A 47 -4.03 9.25 -7.14
C LEU A 47 -3.94 9.49 -5.62
N ILE A 48 -2.99 10.32 -5.16
CA ILE A 48 -2.76 10.63 -3.73
C ILE A 48 -4.07 11.02 -3.03
N SER A 49 -4.73 12.08 -3.51
CA SER A 49 -5.96 12.59 -2.89
C SER A 49 -7.10 11.59 -2.88
N TYR A 50 -7.13 10.67 -3.85
CA TYR A 50 -8.12 9.61 -3.89
C TYR A 50 -7.86 8.56 -2.80
N PHE A 51 -6.62 8.11 -2.62
CA PHE A 51 -6.27 7.17 -1.57
C PHE A 51 -6.36 7.78 -0.17
N GLU A 52 -6.01 9.06 -0.01
CA GLU A 52 -6.27 9.82 1.22
C GLU A 52 -7.77 9.86 1.54
N SER A 53 -8.61 10.15 0.55
CA SER A 53 -10.06 10.13 0.74
C SER A 53 -10.58 8.74 1.13
N LEU A 54 -10.04 7.66 0.55
CA LEU A 54 -10.40 6.30 0.92
C LEU A 54 -9.98 5.97 2.35
N HIS A 55 -8.76 6.36 2.75
CA HIS A 55 -8.27 6.16 4.12
C HIS A 55 -9.16 6.90 5.12
N ASN A 56 -9.48 8.16 4.85
CA ASN A 56 -10.34 8.97 5.70
C ASN A 56 -11.78 8.42 5.80
N HIS A 57 -12.30 7.82 4.73
CA HIS A 57 -13.63 7.23 4.73
C HIS A 57 -13.67 5.84 5.38
N PHE A 58 -12.58 5.07 5.28
CA PHE A 58 -12.46 3.70 5.77
C PHE A 58 -11.22 3.51 6.67
N PRO A 59 -11.03 4.28 7.76
CA PRO A 59 -9.77 4.33 8.49
C PRO A 59 -9.39 2.99 9.15
N ASN A 60 -10.39 2.17 9.51
CA ASN A 60 -10.19 0.86 10.12
C ASN A 60 -10.06 -0.29 9.11
N LYS A 61 -10.20 -0.01 7.81
CA LYS A 61 -10.21 -1.02 6.74
C LYS A 61 -9.24 -0.75 5.60
N PHE A 62 -8.79 0.48 5.42
CA PHE A 62 -7.85 0.84 4.38
C PHE A 62 -6.72 1.68 4.96
N SER A 63 -5.49 1.23 4.81
CA SER A 63 -4.30 2.04 5.01
C SER A 63 -3.43 2.03 3.76
N ILE A 64 -2.73 3.15 3.54
CA ILE A 64 -1.74 3.28 2.49
C ILE A 64 -0.44 3.82 3.09
N THR A 65 0.67 3.18 2.73
CA THR A 65 2.02 3.63 3.08
C THR A 65 2.77 3.88 1.80
N HIS A 66 3.36 5.07 1.68
CA HIS A 66 4.19 5.42 0.53
C HIS A 66 5.67 5.22 0.87
N VAL A 67 6.38 4.56 -0.05
CA VAL A 67 7.82 4.32 0.07
C VAL A 67 8.52 4.92 -1.15
N LEU A 68 9.58 5.67 -0.91
CA LEU A 68 10.35 6.32 -1.97
C LEU A 68 11.76 5.72 -2.07
N SER A 69 12.21 5.32 -3.25
CA SER A 69 13.59 4.85 -3.40
C SER A 69 14.61 5.99 -3.47
N GLU A 70 14.19 7.20 -3.85
CA GLU A 70 15.06 8.37 -4.00
C GLU A 70 14.55 9.56 -3.15
N PRO A 71 15.11 9.79 -1.95
CA PRO A 71 14.66 10.83 -1.01
C PRO A 71 14.88 12.28 -1.49
N LEU A 72 15.86 12.50 -2.37
CA LEU A 72 16.26 13.84 -2.83
C LEU A 72 15.23 14.51 -3.76
N CYS A 73 14.07 13.89 -3.96
CA CYS A 73 13.01 14.38 -4.84
C CYS A 73 11.70 14.63 -4.09
N ILE A 74 11.79 14.96 -2.80
CA ILE A 74 10.69 15.49 -2.00
C ILE A 74 10.69 17.01 -2.14
N THR A 75 9.53 17.59 -2.36
CA THR A 75 9.37 19.05 -2.32
C THR A 75 9.27 19.49 -0.86
N ASP A 76 10.07 20.49 -0.46
CA ASP A 76 10.39 20.95 0.92
C ASP A 76 9.22 21.28 1.88
N ASP A 77 7.98 20.97 1.55
CA ASP A 77 6.78 21.34 2.32
C ASP A 77 6.36 20.31 3.38
N ASP A 78 6.99 19.13 3.43
CA ASP A 78 6.54 18.03 4.31
C ASP A 78 7.50 17.75 5.47
N ASN A 79 7.73 18.76 6.31
CA ASN A 79 8.63 18.71 7.48
C ASN A 79 8.14 17.82 8.64
N ASN A 80 6.98 17.15 8.50
CA ASN A 80 6.35 16.38 9.58
C ASN A 80 6.10 14.89 9.26
N ASN A 81 6.36 14.42 8.04
CA ASN A 81 6.17 13.02 7.70
C ASN A 81 7.48 12.24 7.78
N HIS A 82 7.50 11.20 8.62
CA HIS A 82 8.52 10.16 8.61
C HIS A 82 8.34 9.34 7.32
N TRP A 83 8.92 9.83 6.22
CA TRP A 83 8.97 9.10 4.97
C TRP A 83 9.76 7.81 5.14
N LEU A 84 9.26 6.73 4.54
CA LEU A 84 9.98 5.48 4.41
C LEU A 84 10.74 5.46 3.09
N TYR A 85 12.00 5.02 3.14
CA TYR A 85 12.88 5.04 1.99
C TYR A 85 13.48 3.67 1.68
N GLY A 86 13.68 3.44 0.39
CA GLY A 86 14.41 2.29 -0.13
C GLY A 86 13.63 1.51 -1.17
N HIS A 87 14.19 0.35 -1.52
CA HIS A 87 13.52 -0.65 -2.35
C HIS A 87 12.81 -1.67 -1.46
N ILE A 88 11.88 -2.41 -2.06
CA ILE A 88 11.15 -3.47 -1.36
C ILE A 88 12.09 -4.48 -0.69
N THR A 89 11.87 -4.70 0.61
CA THR A 89 12.51 -5.74 1.43
C THR A 89 11.47 -6.24 2.44
N ASP A 90 11.68 -7.43 3.00
CA ASP A 90 10.83 -7.96 4.07
C ASP A 90 10.80 -7.01 5.28
N GLU A 91 11.98 -6.54 5.70
CA GLU A 91 12.14 -5.57 6.80
C GLU A 91 11.32 -4.30 6.58
N LEU A 92 11.42 -3.70 5.39
CA LEU A 92 10.70 -2.46 5.07
C LEU A 92 9.19 -2.69 5.01
N CYS A 93 8.74 -3.85 4.51
CA CYS A 93 7.32 -4.21 4.53
C CYS A 93 6.80 -4.39 5.96
N ARG A 94 7.57 -5.07 6.84
CA ARG A 94 7.20 -5.25 8.25
C ARG A 94 7.07 -3.93 9.00
N GLN A 95 7.91 -2.94 8.70
CA GLN A 95 7.80 -1.59 9.27
C GLN A 95 6.50 -0.87 8.87
N CYS A 96 5.87 -1.26 7.76
CA CYS A 96 4.61 -0.71 7.29
C CYS A 96 3.37 -1.43 7.88
N PHE A 97 3.57 -2.54 8.59
CA PHE A 97 2.48 -3.35 9.13
C PHE A 97 2.32 -3.11 10.63
N ASP A 98 1.08 -2.96 11.07
CA ASP A 98 0.78 -2.97 12.50
C ASP A 98 0.99 -4.38 13.09
N GLN A 99 1.13 -4.45 14.42
CA GLN A 99 1.37 -5.71 15.14
C GLN A 99 0.31 -6.78 14.82
N GLU A 100 -0.96 -6.39 14.71
CA GLU A 100 -2.07 -7.31 14.37
C GLU A 100 -1.84 -8.04 13.04
N ILE A 101 -1.31 -7.34 12.03
CA ILE A 101 -1.03 -7.92 10.72
C ILE A 101 0.16 -8.86 10.83
N THR A 102 1.22 -8.41 11.52
CA THR A 102 2.45 -9.20 11.69
C THR A 102 2.17 -10.53 12.40
N ASP A 103 1.31 -10.51 13.43
CA ASP A 103 0.95 -11.71 14.20
C ASP A 103 0.09 -12.71 13.41
N ASN A 104 -0.70 -12.22 12.44
CA ASN A 104 -1.64 -13.04 11.67
C ASN A 104 -1.24 -13.21 10.19
N PHE A 105 -0.01 -12.83 9.83
CA PHE A 105 0.40 -12.75 8.43
C PHE A 105 0.29 -14.10 7.71
N GLU A 106 0.76 -15.18 8.32
CA GLU A 106 0.80 -16.51 7.70
C GLU A 106 -0.56 -17.21 7.63
N SER A 107 -1.50 -16.87 8.51
CA SER A 107 -2.75 -17.62 8.70
C SER A 107 -3.95 -17.00 8.01
N GLN A 108 -3.96 -15.67 7.82
CA GLN A 108 -5.15 -14.93 7.37
C GLN A 108 -4.86 -13.82 6.35
N THR A 109 -3.64 -13.75 5.81
CA THR A 109 -3.25 -12.70 4.86
C THR A 109 -3.05 -13.24 3.46
N ILE A 110 -3.55 -12.50 2.47
CA ILE A 110 -3.22 -12.69 1.06
C ILE A 110 -2.37 -11.51 0.61
N CYS A 111 -1.17 -11.79 0.12
CA CYS A 111 -0.30 -10.78 -0.47
C CYS A 111 -0.56 -10.68 -1.99
N LEU A 112 -1.03 -9.52 -2.44
CA LEU A 112 -1.16 -9.18 -3.85
C LEU A 112 0.01 -8.28 -4.24
N ILE A 113 0.77 -8.68 -5.26
CA ILE A 113 2.01 -8.03 -5.68
C ILE A 113 1.89 -7.63 -7.15
N CYS A 114 2.22 -6.38 -7.48
CA CYS A 114 2.33 -5.95 -8.86
C CYS A 114 3.32 -4.79 -9.01
N GLY A 115 4.25 -4.91 -9.95
CA GLY A 115 5.22 -3.90 -10.29
C GLY A 115 6.14 -4.38 -11.41
N PRO A 116 7.25 -3.66 -11.67
CA PRO A 116 8.31 -4.12 -12.58
C PRO A 116 8.86 -5.50 -12.19
N SER A 117 9.46 -6.23 -13.13
CA SER A 117 9.99 -7.59 -12.87
C SER A 117 10.92 -7.64 -11.66
N GLY A 118 11.91 -6.74 -11.59
CA GLY A 118 12.83 -6.69 -10.45
C GLY A 118 12.17 -6.39 -9.10
N PHE A 119 11.05 -5.67 -9.10
CA PHE A 119 10.24 -5.45 -7.89
C PHE A 119 9.52 -6.75 -7.48
N ASN A 120 8.85 -7.41 -8.44
CA ASN A 120 8.12 -8.65 -8.17
C ASN A 120 9.07 -9.78 -7.72
N ASP A 121 10.23 -9.89 -8.37
CA ASP A 121 11.25 -10.88 -8.03
C ASP A 121 11.82 -10.66 -6.63
N ALA A 122 11.94 -9.40 -6.19
CA ALA A 122 12.37 -9.07 -4.83
C ALA A 122 11.27 -9.31 -3.79
N ALA A 123 10.01 -9.08 -4.14
CA ALA A 123 8.86 -9.29 -3.26
C ALA A 123 8.51 -10.76 -3.00
N LEU A 124 8.98 -11.66 -3.87
CA LEU A 124 8.74 -13.11 -3.81
C LEU A 124 9.90 -13.90 -3.17
N LYS A 125 10.99 -13.23 -2.81
CA LYS A 125 12.14 -13.83 -2.11
C LYS A 125 11.92 -13.84 -0.61
#